data_AF-A0A966IGT9-F1
#
_entry.id   AF-A0A966IGT9-F1
#
_cell.length_a   1.000
_cell.length_b   1.000
_cell.length_c   1.000
_cell.angle_alpha   90.00
_cell.angle_beta   90.00
_cell.angle_gamma   90.00
#
_symmetry.space_group_name_H-M   'P 1'
#
loop_
_entity.id
_entity.type
_entity.pdbx_description
1 polymer ?
#
loop_
_entity_poly.entity_id
_entity_poly.type
_entity_poly.pdbx_seq_one_letter_code
_entity_poly.pdbx_strand_id
1 'polypeptide(L)'
;MKLLQKISYRIDCLSRYASYLAIGLVLACALVSVGNALSRYLFDISSNAWLELQWYMFAGIVMLGAAHLLCTNGHIRIDLIYLRLSARQRIYLDLFGLL
;
A
#
# COMPACT_ATOMS: atom_id res chain seq x y z
N MET A 1 -13.96 -19.88 -20.36
CA MET A 1 -13.67 -19.77 -18.91
C MET A 1 -12.19 -19.91 -18.55
N LYS A 2 -11.39 -20.81 -19.19
CA LYS A 2 -9.96 -20.99 -18.88
C LYS A 2 -9.05 -19.77 -19.15
N LEU A 3 -9.41 -18.90 -20.10
CA LEU A 3 -8.65 -17.69 -20.42
C LEU A 3 -8.72 -16.63 -19.30
N LEU A 4 -9.92 -16.37 -18.79
CA LEU A 4 -10.15 -15.40 -17.70
C LEU A 4 -9.41 -15.81 -16.42
N GLN A 5 -9.41 -17.12 -16.10
CA GLN A 5 -8.66 -17.63 -14.95
C GLN A 5 -7.15 -17.46 -15.11
N LYS A 6 -6.60 -17.69 -16.30
CA LYS A 6 -5.17 -17.43 -16.57
C LYS A 6 -4.81 -15.95 -16.43
N ILE A 7 -5.69 -15.05 -16.85
CA ILE A 7 -5.51 -13.61 -16.71
C ILE A 7 -5.53 -13.22 -15.23
N SER A 8 -6.52 -13.68 -14.45
CA SER A 8 -6.60 -13.45 -13.01
C SER A 8 -5.31 -13.88 -12.30
N TYR A 9 -4.83 -15.09 -12.59
CA TYR A 9 -3.61 -15.60 -11.97
C TYR A 9 -2.37 -14.74 -12.27
N ARG A 10 -2.27 -14.17 -13.49
CA ARG A 10 -1.19 -13.25 -13.84
C ARG A 10 -1.29 -11.94 -13.08
N ILE A 11 -2.50 -11.41 -12.91
CA ILE A 11 -2.74 -10.20 -12.10
C ILE A 11 -2.36 -10.47 -10.65
N ASP A 12 -2.77 -11.59 -10.07
CA ASP A 12 -2.42 -11.96 -8.68
C ASP A 12 -0.91 -12.14 -8.49
N CYS A 13 -0.21 -12.66 -9.51
CA CYS A 13 1.25 -12.75 -9.49
C CYS A 13 1.90 -11.35 -9.50
N LEU A 14 1.43 -10.45 -10.36
CA LEU A 14 1.91 -9.09 -10.45
C LEU A 14 1.68 -8.32 -9.13
N SER A 15 0.49 -8.45 -8.54
CA SER A 15 0.15 -7.84 -7.24
C SER A 15 1.09 -8.32 -6.13
N ARG A 16 1.41 -9.63 -6.08
CA ARG A 16 2.37 -10.17 -5.11
C ARG A 16 3.77 -9.62 -5.32
N TYR A 17 4.23 -9.53 -6.56
CA TYR A 17 5.55 -8.97 -6.87
C TYR A 17 5.65 -7.49 -6.47
N ALA A 18 4.63 -6.70 -6.79
CA ALA A 18 4.53 -5.30 -6.36
C ALA A 18 4.58 -5.16 -4.83
N SER A 19 3.95 -6.08 -4.09
CA SER A 19 4.01 -6.09 -2.63
C SER A 19 5.41 -6.34 -2.09
N TYR A 20 6.19 -7.26 -2.68
CA TYR A 20 7.58 -7.46 -2.27
C TYR A 20 8.44 -6.21 -2.52
N LEU A 21 8.21 -5.50 -3.64
CA LEU A 21 8.86 -4.21 -3.89
C LEU A 21 8.45 -3.16 -2.84
N ALA A 22 7.17 -3.10 -2.47
CA ALA A 22 6.67 -2.21 -1.43
C ALA A 22 7.35 -2.48 -0.07
N ILE A 23 7.52 -3.76 0.30
CA ILE A 23 8.24 -4.14 1.54
C ILE A 23 9.69 -3.64 1.51
N GLY A 24 10.39 -3.80 0.37
CA GLY A 24 11.74 -3.26 0.21
C GLY A 24 11.78 -1.73 0.33
N LEU A 25 10.80 -1.04 -0.25
CA LEU A 25 10.67 0.42 -0.15
C LEU A 25 10.41 0.88 1.29
N VAL A 26 9.66 0.12 2.10
CA VAL A 26 9.46 0.43 3.53
C VAL A 26 10.80 0.46 4.26
N LEU A 27 11.63 -0.57 4.08
CA LEU A 27 12.96 -0.63 4.70
C LEU A 27 13.84 0.55 4.23
N ALA A 28 13.85 0.82 2.92
CA ALA A 28 14.61 1.93 2.37
C ALA A 28 14.12 3.29 2.91
N CYS A 29 12.80 3.49 3.03
CA CYS A 29 12.20 4.71 3.57
C CYS A 29 12.58 4.91 5.05
N ALA A 30 12.60 3.82 5.83
CA ALA A 30 13.04 3.86 7.22
C ALA A 30 14.52 4.27 7.35
N LEU A 31 15.40 3.70 6.50
CA LEU A 31 16.82 4.07 6.47
C LEU A 31 17.04 5.54 6.08
N VAL A 32 16.31 6.03 5.06
CA VAL A 32 16.32 7.45 4.68
C VAL A 32 15.82 8.34 5.83
N SER A 33 14.84 7.88 6.59
CA SER A 33 14.32 8.60 7.76
C SER A 33 15.34 8.70 8.89
N VAL A 34 16.03 7.60 9.20
CA VAL A 34 17.13 7.59 10.16
C VAL A 34 18.28 8.48 9.67
N GLY A 35 18.65 8.39 8.39
CA GLY A 35 19.70 9.24 7.80
C GLY A 35 19.39 10.73 7.90
N ASN A 36 18.16 11.13 7.61
CA ASN A 36 17.69 12.52 7.74
C ASN A 36 17.67 12.99 9.21
N ALA A 37 17.32 12.12 10.16
CA ALA A 37 17.39 12.45 11.57
C ALA A 37 18.85 12.64 12.02
N LEU A 38 19.74 11.71 11.66
CA LEU A 38 21.16 11.79 12.00
C LEU A 38 21.82 13.03 11.36
N SER A 39 21.49 13.39 10.11
CA SER A 39 22.04 14.58 9.47
C SER A 39 21.71 15.86 10.23
N ARG A 40 20.48 15.95 10.75
CA ARG A 40 20.02 17.08 11.56
C ARG A 40 20.69 17.11 12.92
N TYR A 41 20.75 15.99 13.63
CA TYR A 41 21.25 15.98 15.01
C TYR A 41 22.77 15.98 15.13
N LEU A 42 23.49 15.41 14.17
CA LEU A 42 24.96 15.30 14.23
C LEU A 42 25.67 16.43 13.47
N PHE A 43 25.07 16.91 12.38
CA PHE A 43 25.74 17.84 11.47
C PHE A 43 24.99 19.17 11.31
N ASP A 44 23.81 19.33 11.94
CA ASP A 44 22.93 20.49 11.78
C ASP A 44 22.53 20.75 10.31
N ILE A 45 22.61 19.72 9.46
CA ILE A 45 22.27 19.78 8.05
C ILE A 45 20.81 19.37 7.88
N SER A 46 20.02 20.27 7.30
CA SER A 46 18.64 20.00 6.91
C SER A 46 18.40 20.40 5.46
N SER A 47 17.72 19.53 4.71
CA SER A 47 17.29 19.81 3.34
C SER A 47 15.90 19.23 3.10
N ASN A 48 15.07 19.96 2.36
CA ASN A 48 13.72 19.52 2.03
C ASN A 48 13.71 18.27 1.15
N ALA A 49 14.76 18.04 0.37
CA ALA A 49 14.88 16.89 -0.52
C ALA A 49 14.75 15.55 0.24
N TRP A 50 15.25 15.48 1.48
CA TRP A 50 15.12 14.28 2.32
C TRP A 50 13.66 14.00 2.69
N LEU A 51 12.86 15.04 2.91
CA LEU A 51 11.44 14.91 3.23
C LEU A 51 10.61 14.56 1.99
N GLU A 52 10.90 15.21 0.86
CA GLU A 52 10.24 14.90 -0.41
C GLU A 52 10.51 13.46 -0.85
N LEU A 53 11.76 12.99 -0.71
CA LEU A 53 12.12 11.60 -1.02
C LEU A 53 11.30 10.62 -0.18
N GLN A 54 11.17 10.86 1.13
CA GLN A 54 10.33 10.03 2.01
C GLN A 54 8.86 10.03 1.57
N TRP A 55 8.33 11.19 1.17
CA TRP A 55 6.96 11.31 0.65
C TRP A 55 6.74 10.49 -0.62
N TYR A 56 7.67 10.55 -1.57
CA TYR A 56 7.59 9.75 -2.80
C TYR A 56 7.72 8.24 -2.52
N MET A 57 8.61 7.85 -1.60
CA MET A 57 8.75 6.46 -1.19
C MET A 57 7.47 5.95 -0.52
N PHE A 58 6.88 6.75 0.37
CA PHE A 58 5.60 6.44 1.00
C PHE A 58 4.47 6.26 -0.02
N ALA A 59 4.35 7.18 -0.98
CA ALA A 59 3.38 7.06 -2.07
C ALA A 59 3.61 5.75 -2.87
N GLY A 60 4.86 5.42 -3.18
CA GLY A 60 5.22 4.16 -3.83
C GLY A 60 4.82 2.93 -3.03
N ILE A 61 5.09 2.92 -1.72
CA ILE A 61 4.71 1.82 -0.81
C ILE A 61 3.20 1.59 -0.85
N VAL A 62 2.40 2.66 -0.71
CA VAL A 62 0.94 2.57 -0.71
C VAL A 62 0.42 2.08 -2.06
N MET A 63 0.87 2.67 -3.17
CA MET A 63 0.38 2.34 -4.50
C MET A 63 0.73 0.91 -4.93
N LEU A 64 1.96 0.45 -4.63
CA LEU A 64 2.39 -0.91 -4.94
C LEU A 64 1.79 -1.96 -3.99
N GLY A 65 1.55 -1.59 -2.72
CA GLY A 65 0.97 -2.47 -1.71
C GLY A 65 -0.56 -2.61 -1.81
N ALA A 66 -1.26 -1.59 -2.30
CA ALA A 66 -2.73 -1.54 -2.32
C ALA A 66 -3.36 -2.72 -3.07
N ALA A 67 -2.81 -3.09 -4.24
CA ALA A 67 -3.32 -4.20 -5.03
C ALA A 67 -3.22 -5.55 -4.28
N HIS A 68 -2.14 -5.77 -3.53
CA HIS A 68 -1.97 -6.99 -2.74
C HIS A 68 -2.85 -7.00 -1.48
N LEU A 69 -3.03 -5.84 -0.85
CA LEU A 69 -3.93 -5.66 0.28
C LEU A 69 -5.38 -5.95 -0.11
N LEU A 70 -5.77 -5.58 -1.33
CA LEU A 70 -7.06 -5.91 -1.89
C LEU A 70 -7.25 -7.42 -2.09
N CYS A 71 -6.27 -8.12 -2.66
CA CYS A 71 -6.32 -9.58 -2.84
C CYS A 71 -6.48 -10.33 -1.52
N THR A 72 -5.93 -9.80 -0.42
CA THR A 72 -6.00 -10.42 0.91
C THR A 72 -7.20 -9.95 1.74
N ASN A 73 -8.07 -9.10 1.19
CA ASN A 73 -9.17 -8.45 1.91
C ASN A 73 -8.70 -7.71 3.19
N GLY A 74 -7.46 -7.22 3.20
CA GLY A 74 -6.84 -6.56 4.34
C GLY A 74 -7.18 -5.07 4.49
N HIS A 75 -8.03 -4.51 3.64
CA HIS A 75 -8.54 -3.15 3.83
C HIS A 75 -9.30 -3.06 5.15
N ILE A 76 -8.96 -2.06 5.96
CA ILE A 76 -9.61 -1.81 7.25
C ILE A 76 -11.07 -1.46 6.95
N ARG A 77 -11.98 -2.37 7.28
CA ARG A 77 -13.43 -2.15 7.15
C ARG A 77 -13.96 -1.58 8.45
N ILE A 78 -14.96 -0.70 8.36
CA ILE A 78 -15.73 -0.27 9.52
C ILE A 78 -16.77 -1.37 9.79
N ASP A 79 -16.35 -2.41 10.52
CA ASP A 79 -17.15 -3.62 10.78
C ASP A 79 -18.51 -3.31 11.43
N LEU A 80 -18.62 -2.21 12.17
CA LEU A 80 -19.85 -1.76 12.83
C LEU A 80 -20.99 -1.48 11.84
N ILE A 81 -20.65 -0.92 10.67
CA ILE A 81 -21.61 -0.64 9.60
C ILE A 81 -21.83 -1.92 8.78
N TYR A 82 -20.76 -2.68 8.52
CA TYR A 82 -20.79 -3.90 7.70
C TYR A 82 -21.77 -4.96 8.25
N LEU A 83 -21.84 -5.11 9.58
CA LEU A 83 -22.73 -6.06 10.24
C LEU A 83 -24.22 -5.77 9.98
N ARG A 84 -24.60 -4.49 9.81
CA ARG A 84 -26.00 -4.05 9.64
C ARG A 84 -26.48 -4.06 8.18
N LEU A 85 -25.58 -4.29 7.22
CA LEU A 85 -25.89 -4.27 5.80
C LEU A 85 -26.31 -5.64 5.25
N SER A 86 -27.28 -5.63 4.33
CA SER A 86 -27.67 -6.80 3.55
C SER A 86 -26.57 -7.24 2.58
N ALA A 87 -26.62 -8.48 2.08
CA ALA A 87 -25.59 -9.04 1.19
C ALA A 87 -25.32 -8.18 -0.06
N ARG A 88 -26.36 -7.57 -0.64
CA ARG A 88 -26.20 -6.67 -1.80
C ARG A 88 -25.52 -5.36 -1.42
N GLN A 89 -25.88 -4.77 -0.28
CA GLN A 89 -25.29 -3.52 0.21
C GLN A 89 -23.81 -3.69 0.57
N ARG A 90 -23.41 -4.87 1.07
CA ARG A 90 -22.00 -5.20 1.33
C ARG A 90 -21.15 -5.19 0.08
N ILE A 91 -21.67 -5.70 -1.04
CA ILE A 91 -20.95 -5.69 -2.33
C ILE A 91 -20.77 -4.25 -2.83
N TYR A 92 -21.80 -3.41 -2.74
CA TYR A 92 -21.67 -2.00 -3.10
C TYR A 92 -20.67 -1.27 -2.20
N LEU A 93 -20.70 -1.53 -0.88
CA LEU A 93 -19.75 -0.95 0.05
C LEU A 93 -18.31 -1.41 -0.24
N ASP A 94 -18.10 -2.68 -0.57
CA ASP A 94 -16.78 -3.19 -0.95
C ASP A 94 -16.30 -2.62 -2.29
N LEU A 95 -17.23 -2.32 -3.21
CA LEU A 95 -16.90 -1.69 -4.50
C LEU A 95 -16.55 -0.21 -4.36
N PHE A 96 -17.33 0.55 -3.58
CA PHE A 96 -17.13 1.98 -3.37
C PHE A 96 -16.08 2.29 -2.31
N GLY A 97 -15.91 1.43 -1.29
CA GLY A 97 -14.88 1.57 -0.26
C GLY A 97 -13.47 1.25 -0.76
N LEU A 98 -13.34 0.87 -2.03
CA LEU A 98 -12.09 0.61 -2.74
C LEU A 98 -11.64 1.84 -3.57
N LEU A 99 -12.57 2.77 -3.84
CA LEU A 99 -12.33 4.07 -4.49
C LEU A 99 -11.93 5.13 -3.44
#